data_AF-A0A8S1WCX6-F1
#
_entry.id   AF-A0A8S1WCX6-F1
#
_cell.length_a   1.000
_cell.length_b   1.000
_cell.length_c   1.000
_cell.angle_alpha   90.00
_cell.angle_beta   90.00
_cell.angle_gamma   90.00
#
_symmetry.space_group_name_H-M   'P 1'
#
loop_
_entity.id
_entity.type
_entity.pdbx_description
1 polymer ?
#
loop_
_entity_poly.entity_id
_entity_poly.type
_entity_poly.pdbx_seq_one_letter_code
_entity_poly.pdbx_strand_id
1 'polypeptide(L)'
;MKRLIVNQTRSKTVAARPSANLDRINKWLQTLTAKANTLESRFYASQLSSLFNFYSKPSMGAAQEIDWNYWKDQITTEGLVDKVQKGHDTLLNKEYDVERICHQVVSSQSKELEDLENELTFHSAVWSNYYLDQHLALLDLEQYGDRNDYVIHEDYDFYPGLEADLEELTETHNWIPGSKDDINLKGYMVSQFQWGKKIISFYRHPCDDFKAARGTKNILGR
;
A
#
# COMPACT_ATOMS: atom_id res chain seq x y z
N MET A 1 -17.08 -23.94 -41.28
CA MET A 1 -17.15 -22.47 -41.14
C MET A 1 -15.77 -21.89 -41.43
N LYS A 2 -15.65 -21.15 -42.53
CA LYS A 2 -14.37 -20.55 -42.99
C LYS A 2 -14.07 -19.29 -42.16
N ARG A 3 -12.91 -19.24 -41.51
CA ARG A 3 -12.40 -18.03 -40.86
C ARG A 3 -11.96 -17.05 -41.96
N LEU A 4 -12.64 -15.91 -42.03
CA LEU A 4 -12.26 -14.77 -42.86
C LEU A 4 -10.94 -14.19 -42.33
N ILE A 5 -9.88 -14.34 -43.13
CA ILE A 5 -8.63 -13.60 -42.97
C ILE A 5 -8.93 -12.17 -43.43
N VAL A 6 -9.09 -11.26 -42.48
CA VAL A 6 -9.28 -9.84 -42.76
C VAL A 6 -7.90 -9.24 -43.05
N ASN A 7 -7.58 -9.12 -44.34
CA ASN A 7 -6.49 -8.29 -44.84
C ASN A 7 -6.76 -6.83 -44.44
N GLN A 8 -6.10 -6.36 -43.38
CA GLN A 8 -6.04 -4.93 -43.07
C GLN A 8 -5.10 -4.25 -44.07
N THR A 9 -5.69 -3.66 -45.11
CA THR A 9 -5.04 -2.69 -45.97
C THR A 9 -4.58 -1.48 -45.15
N ARG A 10 -3.25 -1.28 -45.07
CA ARG A 10 -2.60 -0.05 -44.61
C ARG A 10 -3.12 1.15 -45.41
N SER A 11 -3.82 2.08 -44.77
CA SER A 11 -3.90 3.46 -45.28
C SER A 11 -4.32 4.48 -44.22
N LYS A 12 -3.61 5.62 -44.29
CA LYS A 12 -3.83 6.93 -43.68
C LYS A 12 -3.40 7.12 -42.22
N THR A 13 -2.46 8.06 -42.08
CA THR A 13 -2.02 8.77 -40.89
C THR A 13 -3.20 9.22 -40.03
N VAL A 14 -3.62 8.35 -39.11
CA VAL A 14 -4.39 8.74 -37.94
C VAL A 14 -3.34 9.17 -36.91
N ALA A 15 -3.39 10.43 -36.48
CA ALA A 15 -2.62 10.89 -35.33
C ALA A 15 -2.81 9.86 -34.21
N ALA A 16 -1.72 9.22 -33.80
CA ALA A 16 -1.75 8.12 -32.85
C ALA A 16 -2.40 8.61 -31.55
N ARG A 17 -3.71 8.38 -31.39
CA ARG A 17 -4.31 8.42 -30.06
C ARG A 17 -3.51 7.42 -29.23
N PRO A 18 -3.08 7.76 -28.00
CA PRO A 18 -2.52 6.77 -27.10
C PRO A 18 -3.49 5.60 -27.10
N SER A 19 -2.99 4.38 -27.34
CA SER A 19 -3.85 3.21 -27.20
C SER A 19 -4.42 3.25 -25.78
N ALA A 20 -5.67 2.83 -25.57
CA ALA A 20 -6.31 2.87 -24.25
C ALA A 20 -5.48 2.19 -23.13
N ASN A 21 -4.51 1.35 -23.52
CA ASN A 21 -3.52 0.72 -22.65
C ASN A 21 -2.48 1.71 -22.08
N LEU A 22 -2.02 2.69 -22.87
CA LEU A 22 -1.07 3.71 -22.42
C LEU A 22 -1.69 4.63 -21.36
N ASP A 23 -2.97 4.95 -21.50
CA ASP A 23 -3.68 5.79 -20.51
C ASP A 23 -3.76 5.13 -19.13
N ARG A 24 -3.95 3.80 -19.08
CA ARG A 24 -3.96 3.03 -17.83
C ARG A 24 -2.58 3.02 -17.16
N ILE A 25 -1.53 2.80 -17.96
CA ILE A 25 -0.13 2.81 -17.49
C ILE A 25 0.22 4.20 -16.93
N ASN A 26 -0.15 5.27 -17.63
CA ASN A 26 0.09 6.64 -17.18
C ASN A 26 -0.59 6.95 -15.85
N LYS A 27 -1.84 6.51 -15.65
CA LYS A 27 -2.53 6.66 -14.36
C LYS A 27 -1.81 5.93 -13.23
N TRP A 28 -1.38 4.70 -13.46
CA TRP A 28 -0.62 3.94 -12.46
C TRP A 28 0.70 4.63 -12.09
N LEU A 29 1.47 5.10 -13.08
CA LEU A 29 2.70 5.86 -12.85
C LEU A 29 2.46 7.17 -12.08
N GLN A 30 1.37 7.88 -12.39
CA GLN A 30 0.97 9.08 -11.66
C GLN A 30 0.67 8.76 -10.19
N THR A 31 -0.08 7.70 -9.91
CA THR A 31 -0.39 7.30 -8.53
C THR A 31 0.87 6.90 -7.76
N LEU A 32 1.78 6.16 -8.38
CA LEU A 32 3.05 5.75 -7.76
C LEU A 32 3.92 6.97 -7.45
N THR A 33 4.07 7.88 -8.41
CA THR A 33 4.87 9.11 -8.25
C THR A 33 4.28 10.02 -7.18
N ALA A 34 2.95 10.11 -7.09
CA ALA A 34 2.27 10.91 -6.06
C ALA A 34 2.51 10.39 -4.64
N LYS A 35 2.84 9.10 -4.46
CA LYS A 35 3.19 8.50 -3.16
C LYS A 35 4.66 8.68 -2.79
N ALA A 36 5.53 9.05 -3.73
CA ALA A 36 6.95 9.28 -3.49
C ALA A 36 7.22 10.63 -2.80
N ASN A 37 7.43 10.60 -1.48
CA ASN A 37 7.64 11.79 -0.65
C ASN A 37 9.12 12.08 -0.32
N THR A 38 10.01 11.09 -0.46
CA THR A 38 11.46 11.25 -0.25
C THR A 38 12.21 11.55 -1.56
N LEU A 39 13.40 12.15 -1.48
CA LEU A 39 14.22 12.42 -2.67
C LEU A 39 14.60 11.13 -3.41
N GLU A 40 14.94 10.09 -2.66
CA GLU A 40 15.30 8.78 -3.20
C GLU A 40 14.12 8.10 -3.91
N SER A 41 12.93 8.06 -3.31
CA SER A 41 11.74 7.48 -3.94
C SER A 41 11.34 8.22 -5.22
N ARG A 42 11.47 9.55 -5.24
CA ARG A 42 11.22 10.36 -6.45
C ARG A 42 12.23 10.08 -7.55
N PHE A 43 13.49 9.86 -7.19
CA PHE A 43 14.53 9.48 -8.14
C PHE A 43 14.21 8.13 -8.80
N TYR A 44 13.88 7.09 -8.03
CA TYR A 44 13.50 5.79 -8.59
C TYR A 44 12.19 5.84 -9.41
N ALA A 45 11.19 6.61 -8.97
CA ALA A 45 9.97 6.83 -9.75
C ALA A 45 10.28 7.48 -11.11
N SER A 46 11.24 8.41 -11.17
CA SER A 46 11.67 9.02 -12.43
C SER A 46 12.37 8.03 -13.37
N GLN A 47 13.19 7.13 -12.82
CA GLN A 47 13.84 6.07 -13.60
C GLN A 47 12.81 5.11 -14.20
N LEU A 48 11.85 4.67 -13.39
CA LEU A 48 10.78 3.79 -13.85
C LEU A 48 9.95 4.43 -14.97
N SER A 49 9.59 5.71 -14.80
CA SER A 49 8.88 6.47 -15.84
C SER A 49 9.67 6.55 -17.15
N SER A 50 11.00 6.74 -17.07
CA SER A 50 11.89 6.72 -18.25
C SER A 50 11.86 5.36 -18.98
N LEU A 51 11.92 4.25 -18.25
CA LEU A 51 11.82 2.90 -18.83
C LEU A 51 10.48 2.68 -19.55
N PHE A 52 9.38 3.09 -18.93
CA PHE A 52 8.06 3.00 -19.56
C PHE A 52 7.96 3.83 -20.84
N ASN A 53 8.47 5.07 -20.83
CA ASN A 53 8.49 5.93 -22.01
C ASN A 53 9.37 5.35 -23.13
N PHE A 54 10.49 4.71 -22.78
CA PHE A 54 11.36 4.05 -23.75
C PHE A 54 10.67 2.88 -24.44
N TYR A 55 10.08 1.95 -23.69
CA TYR A 55 9.41 0.77 -24.25
C TYR A 55 8.05 1.08 -24.88
N SER A 56 7.38 2.14 -24.44
CA SER A 56 6.07 2.56 -24.97
C SER A 56 6.17 3.48 -26.18
N LYS A 57 7.40 3.83 -26.61
CA LYS A 57 7.60 4.75 -27.73
C LYS A 57 6.97 4.17 -29.01
N PRO A 58 6.06 4.90 -29.67
CA PRO A 58 5.52 4.43 -30.94
C PRO A 58 6.65 4.37 -31.97
N SER A 59 6.74 3.25 -32.68
CA SER A 59 7.61 3.12 -33.84
C SER A 59 7.18 4.15 -34.89
N MET A 60 8.07 5.13 -35.15
CA MET A 60 7.85 6.16 -36.16
C MET A 60 8.65 5.79 -37.40
N GLY A 61 7.94 5.41 -38.45
CA GLY A 61 8.52 5.00 -39.72
C GLY A 61 7.64 3.93 -40.34
N ALA A 62 6.82 4.31 -41.33
CA ALA A 62 6.27 3.30 -42.21
C ALA A 62 7.45 2.74 -43.01
N ALA A 63 7.72 1.44 -42.85
CA ALA A 63 8.61 0.73 -43.77
C ALA A 63 8.12 1.03 -45.20
N GLN A 64 8.98 1.66 -45.99
CA GLN A 64 8.67 1.95 -47.39
C GLN A 64 8.59 0.63 -48.15
N GLU A 65 7.54 0.48 -48.95
CA GLU A 65 7.40 -0.68 -49.82
C GLU A 65 8.41 -0.55 -50.95
N ILE A 66 9.25 -1.58 -51.15
CA ILE A 66 10.29 -1.59 -52.17
C ILE A 66 9.67 -2.14 -53.46
N ASP A 67 9.66 -1.34 -54.53
CA ASP A 67 9.28 -1.81 -55.86
C ASP A 67 10.46 -2.53 -56.53
N TRP A 68 10.54 -3.84 -56.34
CA TRP A 68 11.59 -4.67 -56.90
C TRP A 68 11.59 -4.73 -58.44
N ASN A 69 10.42 -4.54 -59.09
CA ASN A 69 10.31 -4.60 -60.54
C ASN A 69 10.95 -3.37 -61.19
N TYR A 70 10.68 -2.18 -60.62
CA TYR A 70 11.33 -0.94 -61.06
C TYR A 70 12.87 -1.03 -61.00
N TRP A 71 13.43 -1.58 -59.92
CA TRP A 71 14.88 -1.71 -59.77
C TRP A 71 15.49 -2.78 -60.67
N LYS A 72 14.72 -3.81 -61.02
CA LYS A 72 15.14 -4.86 -61.97
C LYS A 72 15.30 -4.31 -63.38
N ASP A 73 14.47 -3.36 -63.78
CA ASP A 73 14.53 -2.71 -65.10
C ASP A 73 15.64 -1.65 -65.20
N GLN A 74 16.04 -1.04 -64.07
CA GLN A 74 17.03 0.05 -64.03
C GLN A 74 18.48 -0.42 -63.87
N ILE A 75 18.72 -1.61 -63.31
CA ILE A 75 20.07 -2.12 -63.02
C ILE A 75 20.52 -3.10 -64.12
N THR A 76 21.71 -2.87 -64.67
CA THR A 76 22.32 -3.71 -65.72
C THR A 76 23.04 -4.95 -65.20
N THR A 77 23.24 -5.09 -63.89
CA THR A 77 23.90 -6.26 -63.30
C THR A 77 22.93 -7.43 -63.15
N GLU A 78 23.13 -8.47 -63.96
CA GLU A 78 22.28 -9.67 -63.96
C GLU A 78 22.29 -10.39 -62.61
N GLY A 79 21.11 -10.76 -62.12
CA GLY A 79 20.92 -11.55 -60.89
C GLY A 79 21.14 -10.81 -59.56
N LEU A 80 21.58 -9.54 -59.58
CA LEU A 80 21.82 -8.76 -58.35
C LEU A 80 20.52 -8.47 -57.59
N VAL A 81 19.52 -7.96 -58.30
CA VAL A 81 18.21 -7.58 -57.72
C VAL A 81 17.51 -8.81 -57.15
N ASP A 82 17.52 -9.93 -57.87
CA ASP A 82 16.90 -11.20 -57.42
C ASP A 82 17.60 -11.77 -56.17
N LYS A 83 18.93 -11.62 -56.05
CA LYS A 83 19.69 -12.04 -54.86
C LYS A 83 19.38 -11.17 -53.65
N VAL A 84 19.26 -9.85 -53.85
CA VAL A 84 18.92 -8.89 -52.79
C VAL A 84 17.48 -9.10 -52.32
N GLN A 85 16.54 -9.29 -53.24
CA GLN A 85 15.13 -9.58 -52.91
C GLN A 85 15.02 -10.86 -52.07
N LYS A 86 15.65 -11.96 -52.48
CA LYS A 86 15.66 -13.21 -51.69
C LYS A 86 16.25 -13.03 -50.30
N GLY A 87 17.33 -12.25 -50.17
CA GLY A 87 17.94 -11.93 -48.88
C GLY A 87 17.01 -11.09 -48.00
N HIS A 88 16.36 -10.09 -48.58
CA HIS A 88 15.38 -9.24 -47.91
C HIS A 88 14.18 -10.05 -47.40
N ASP A 89 13.58 -10.88 -48.23
CA ASP A 89 12.40 -11.69 -47.87
C ASP A 89 12.73 -12.72 -46.79
N THR A 90 13.95 -13.27 -46.80
CA THR A 90 14.43 -14.17 -45.73
C THR A 90 14.48 -13.48 -44.37
N LEU A 91 14.82 -12.19 -44.32
CA LEU A 91 14.86 -11.42 -43.08
C LEU A 91 13.46 -10.93 -42.68
N LEU A 92 12.61 -10.60 -43.65
CA LEU A 92 11.24 -10.14 -43.40
C LEU A 92 10.37 -11.25 -42.78
N ASN A 93 10.66 -12.50 -43.10
CA ASN A 93 10.02 -13.68 -42.49
C ASN A 93 10.50 -13.98 -41.05
N LYS A 94 11.52 -13.28 -40.52
CA LYS A 94 11.98 -13.46 -39.14
C LYS A 94 11.25 -12.48 -38.23
N GLU A 95 10.22 -12.97 -37.54
CA GLU A 95 9.49 -12.21 -36.53
C GLU A 95 10.05 -12.47 -35.12
N TYR A 96 9.76 -11.55 -34.20
CA TYR A 96 10.09 -11.74 -32.79
C TYR A 96 9.19 -12.82 -32.19
N ASP A 97 9.79 -13.74 -31.43
CA ASP A 97 9.08 -14.77 -30.67
C ASP A 97 8.50 -14.16 -29.38
N VAL A 98 7.30 -13.56 -29.50
CA VAL A 98 6.61 -12.89 -28.39
C VAL A 98 6.09 -13.89 -27.35
N GLU A 99 5.67 -15.08 -27.79
CA GLU A 99 5.06 -16.09 -26.93
C GLU A 99 6.06 -16.62 -25.90
N ARG A 100 7.27 -16.96 -26.34
CA ARG A 100 8.33 -17.42 -25.44
C ARG A 100 8.72 -16.35 -24.40
N ILE A 101 8.82 -15.09 -24.83
CA ILE A 101 9.17 -13.98 -23.92
C ILE A 101 8.05 -13.74 -22.90
N CYS A 102 6.78 -13.81 -23.33
CA CYS A 102 5.64 -13.68 -22.43
C CYS A 102 5.65 -14.76 -21.34
N HIS A 103 5.88 -16.02 -21.72
CA HIS A 103 6.01 -17.11 -20.76
C HIS A 103 7.16 -16.89 -19.78
N GLN A 104 8.32 -16.42 -20.24
CA GLN A 104 9.45 -16.14 -19.37
C GLN A 104 9.12 -15.03 -18.35
N VAL A 105 8.55 -13.90 -18.78
CA VAL A 105 8.23 -12.78 -17.89
C VAL A 105 7.21 -13.15 -16.81
N VAL A 106 6.22 -13.99 -17.15
CA VAL A 106 5.20 -14.43 -16.18
C VAL A 106 5.74 -15.50 -15.23
N SER A 107 6.62 -16.39 -15.71
CA SER A 107 7.09 -17.54 -14.93
C SER A 107 8.32 -17.25 -14.06
N SER A 108 9.13 -16.23 -14.39
CA SER A 108 10.34 -15.90 -13.65
C SER A 108 10.33 -14.44 -13.20
N GLN A 109 9.60 -14.16 -12.12
CA GLN A 109 9.75 -12.87 -11.43
C GLN A 109 11.17 -12.76 -10.83
N SER A 110 11.69 -11.53 -10.74
CA SER A 110 12.93 -11.25 -10.03
C SER A 110 12.77 -11.53 -8.55
N LYS A 111 13.80 -12.09 -7.91
CA LYS A 111 13.78 -12.38 -6.47
C LYS A 111 13.53 -11.13 -5.62
N GLU A 112 14.06 -9.99 -6.05
CA GLU A 112 13.86 -8.70 -5.38
C GLU A 112 12.40 -8.23 -5.45
N LEU A 113 11.66 -8.63 -6.48
CA LEU A 113 10.23 -8.35 -6.58
C LEU A 113 9.42 -9.26 -5.66
N GLU A 114 9.83 -10.53 -5.53
CA GLU A 114 9.22 -11.48 -4.60
C GLU A 114 9.38 -11.03 -3.14
N ASP A 115 10.56 -10.52 -2.76
CA ASP A 115 10.80 -9.96 -1.43
C ASP A 115 9.84 -8.78 -1.13
N LEU A 116 9.68 -7.87 -2.10
CA LEU A 116 8.74 -6.74 -1.99
C LEU A 116 7.27 -7.21 -1.96
N GLU A 117 6.91 -8.21 -2.75
CA GLU A 117 5.55 -8.78 -2.78
C GLU A 117 5.18 -9.37 -1.42
N ASN A 118 6.10 -10.10 -0.79
CA ASN A 118 5.91 -10.66 0.55
C ASN A 118 5.75 -9.55 1.61
N GLU A 119 6.59 -8.52 1.57
CA GLU A 119 6.51 -7.38 2.48
C GLU A 119 5.17 -6.65 2.34
N LEU A 120 4.77 -6.30 1.10
CA LEU A 120 3.51 -5.61 0.84
C LEU A 120 2.29 -6.46 1.19
N THR A 121 2.35 -7.77 0.98
CA THR A 121 1.28 -8.70 1.38
C THR A 121 1.13 -8.72 2.89
N PHE A 122 2.23 -8.84 3.64
CA PHE A 122 2.19 -8.81 5.10
C PHE A 122 1.72 -7.45 5.63
N HIS A 123 2.27 -6.35 5.12
CA HIS A 123 1.84 -5.00 5.47
C HIS A 123 0.34 -4.80 5.21
N SER A 124 -0.16 -5.25 4.05
CA SER A 124 -1.59 -5.21 3.75
C SER A 124 -2.42 -6.04 4.72
N ALA A 125 -1.94 -7.22 5.12
CA ALA A 125 -2.63 -8.07 6.08
C ALA A 125 -2.77 -7.40 7.46
N VAL A 126 -1.71 -6.74 7.95
CA VAL A 126 -1.74 -6.00 9.22
C VAL A 126 -2.82 -4.91 9.19
N TRP A 127 -2.83 -4.07 8.16
CA TRP A 127 -3.82 -2.99 8.05
C TRP A 127 -5.24 -3.49 7.77
N SER A 128 -5.37 -4.61 7.05
CA SER A 128 -6.67 -5.23 6.82
C SER A 128 -7.25 -5.83 8.09
N ASN A 129 -6.40 -6.41 8.95
CA ASN A 129 -6.81 -6.91 10.25
C ASN A 129 -7.28 -5.75 11.15
N TYR A 130 -6.50 -4.67 11.26
CA TYR A 130 -6.93 -3.47 11.98
C TYR A 130 -8.25 -2.91 11.45
N TYR A 131 -8.40 -2.81 10.13
CA TYR A 131 -9.63 -2.33 9.51
C TYR A 131 -10.83 -3.23 9.86
N LEU A 132 -10.63 -4.55 9.85
CA LEU A 132 -11.65 -5.52 10.25
C LEU A 132 -12.02 -5.37 11.72
N ASP A 133 -11.05 -5.20 12.62
CA ASP A 133 -11.31 -5.02 14.05
C ASP A 133 -12.19 -3.78 14.31
N GLN A 134 -11.88 -2.65 13.66
CA GLN A 134 -12.71 -1.45 13.76
C GLN A 134 -14.11 -1.65 13.18
N HIS A 135 -14.22 -2.39 12.08
CA HIS A 135 -15.51 -2.68 11.47
C HIS A 135 -16.37 -3.58 12.35
N LEU A 136 -15.79 -4.64 12.92
CA LEU A 136 -16.47 -5.53 13.86
C LEU A 136 -16.92 -4.78 15.12
N ALA A 137 -16.07 -3.93 15.68
CA ALA A 137 -16.45 -3.10 16.82
C ALA A 137 -17.66 -2.18 16.52
N LEU A 138 -17.74 -1.62 15.31
CA LEU A 138 -18.90 -0.82 14.88
C LEU A 138 -20.15 -1.66 14.68
N LEU A 139 -20.02 -2.89 14.17
CA LEU A 139 -21.14 -3.82 14.03
C LEU A 139 -21.66 -4.28 15.39
N ASP A 140 -20.78 -4.56 16.35
CA ASP A 140 -21.16 -4.92 17.72
C ASP A 140 -21.86 -3.74 18.42
N LEU A 141 -21.42 -2.51 18.14
CA LEU A 141 -22.05 -1.30 18.66
C LEU A 141 -23.49 -1.11 18.16
N GLU A 142 -23.90 -1.70 17.03
CA GLU A 142 -25.30 -1.64 16.58
C GLU A 142 -26.27 -2.32 17.56
N GLN A 143 -25.77 -3.27 18.37
CA GLN A 143 -26.56 -3.96 19.39
C GLN A 143 -26.58 -3.22 20.72
N TYR A 144 -25.67 -2.26 20.90
CA TYR A 144 -25.54 -1.46 22.12
C TYR A 144 -26.38 -0.18 22.02
N GLY A 145 -27.46 -0.13 22.80
CA GLY A 145 -28.41 0.98 22.85
C GLY A 145 -27.99 2.09 23.81
N ASP A 146 -28.96 2.72 24.48
CA ASP A 146 -28.66 3.73 25.50
C ASP A 146 -28.04 3.05 26.73
N ARG A 147 -26.79 3.42 27.03
CA ARG A 147 -26.06 2.95 28.20
C ARG A 147 -26.84 3.08 29.51
N ASN A 148 -27.63 4.15 29.65
CA ASN A 148 -28.33 4.45 30.90
C ASN A 148 -29.51 3.53 31.18
N ASP A 149 -29.96 2.76 30.18
CA ASP A 149 -31.09 1.85 30.30
C ASP A 149 -30.67 0.43 30.73
N TYR A 150 -29.38 0.11 30.67
CA TYR A 150 -28.84 -1.19 31.07
C TYR A 150 -28.57 -1.28 32.57
N VAL A 151 -28.67 -2.50 33.12
CA VAL A 151 -28.22 -2.78 34.49
C VAL A 151 -26.69 -2.88 34.51
N ILE A 152 -26.04 -2.56 35.64
CA ILE A 152 -24.57 -2.56 35.75
C ILE A 152 -23.91 -3.86 35.26
N HIS A 153 -24.41 -5.05 35.61
CA HIS A 153 -23.77 -6.29 35.18
C HIS A 153 -23.92 -6.51 33.67
N GLU A 154 -25.07 -6.14 33.11
CA GLU A 154 -25.32 -6.20 31.68
C GLU A 154 -24.43 -5.21 30.90
N ASP A 155 -24.20 -4.00 31.42
CA ASP A 155 -23.24 -3.04 30.83
C ASP A 155 -21.80 -3.60 30.82
N TYR A 156 -21.42 -4.36 31.86
CA TYR A 156 -20.10 -5.01 31.92
C TYR A 156 -20.00 -6.20 30.96
N ASP A 157 -21.10 -6.92 30.68
CA ASP A 157 -21.12 -8.04 29.72
C ASP A 157 -20.83 -7.57 28.28
N PHE A 158 -21.21 -6.34 27.91
CA PHE A 158 -20.88 -5.75 26.60
C PHE A 158 -19.40 -5.41 26.43
N TYR A 159 -18.67 -5.18 27.53
CA TYR A 159 -17.25 -4.81 27.53
C TYR A 159 -16.42 -5.87 28.26
N PRO A 160 -16.22 -7.04 27.63
CA PRO A 160 -15.50 -8.14 28.25
C PRO A 160 -14.09 -7.69 28.64
N GLY A 161 -13.72 -7.99 29.88
CA GLY A 161 -12.44 -7.57 30.48
C GLY A 161 -12.60 -6.53 31.59
N LEU A 162 -13.63 -5.66 31.54
CA LEU A 162 -13.81 -4.64 32.59
C LEU A 162 -14.08 -5.25 33.98
N GLU A 163 -14.81 -6.37 34.04
CA GLU A 163 -15.04 -7.09 35.30
C GLU A 163 -13.74 -7.69 35.82
N ALA A 164 -12.96 -8.35 34.95
CA ALA A 164 -11.66 -8.93 35.32
C ALA A 164 -10.65 -7.86 35.77
N ASP A 165 -10.63 -6.69 35.12
CA ASP A 165 -9.80 -5.56 35.55
C ASP A 165 -10.27 -5.00 36.90
N LEU A 166 -11.58 -4.96 37.16
CA LEU A 166 -12.13 -4.55 38.45
C LEU A 166 -11.81 -5.56 39.56
N GLU A 167 -11.86 -6.86 39.26
CA GLU A 167 -11.41 -7.94 40.15
C GLU A 167 -9.92 -7.77 40.46
N GLU A 168 -9.08 -7.50 39.46
CA GLU A 168 -7.65 -7.25 39.65
C GLU A 168 -7.40 -6.09 40.63
N LEU A 169 -8.11 -4.98 40.48
CA LEU A 169 -8.02 -3.85 41.40
C LEU A 169 -8.48 -4.22 42.82
N THR A 170 -9.50 -5.06 42.93
CA THR A 170 -10.07 -5.51 44.21
C THR A 170 -9.12 -6.47 44.92
N GLU A 171 -8.66 -7.52 44.24
CA GLU A 171 -7.76 -8.55 44.77
C GLU A 171 -6.38 -7.99 45.12
N THR A 172 -5.91 -7.00 44.36
CA THR A 172 -4.63 -6.32 44.67
C THR A 172 -4.76 -5.18 45.68
N HIS A 173 -5.94 -5.00 46.28
CA HIS A 173 -6.22 -3.92 47.24
C HIS A 173 -5.96 -2.51 46.67
N ASN A 174 -6.06 -2.32 45.36
CA ASN A 174 -5.98 -1.03 44.68
C ASN A 174 -7.34 -0.32 44.60
N TRP A 175 -8.03 -0.20 45.75
CA TRP A 175 -9.35 0.42 45.85
C TRP A 175 -9.37 1.95 45.68
N ILE A 176 -8.23 2.59 45.35
CA ILE A 176 -8.21 4.01 45.03
C ILE A 176 -8.62 4.19 43.55
N PRO A 177 -9.77 4.81 43.24
CA PRO A 177 -10.30 4.86 41.88
C PRO A 177 -9.39 5.65 40.94
N GLY A 178 -9.05 5.00 39.81
CA GLY A 178 -8.19 5.52 38.77
C GLY A 178 -6.76 5.80 39.20
N SER A 179 -6.22 4.99 40.13
CA SER A 179 -4.79 4.96 40.42
C SER A 179 -3.99 4.34 39.25
N LYS A 180 -4.56 3.36 38.53
CA LYS A 180 -3.91 2.71 37.38
C LYS A 180 -4.27 3.31 36.02
N ASP A 181 -5.25 4.22 35.98
CA ASP A 181 -5.61 4.95 34.77
C ASP A 181 -4.58 6.06 34.50
N ASP A 182 -3.89 6.00 33.35
CA ASP A 182 -2.98 7.08 32.92
C ASP A 182 -3.73 8.43 32.81
N ILE A 183 -4.95 8.37 32.26
CA ILE A 183 -5.85 9.51 32.19
C ILE A 183 -7.09 9.24 33.05
N ASN A 184 -7.01 9.57 34.33
CA ASN A 184 -8.16 9.53 35.25
C ASN A 184 -9.13 10.71 35.01
N LEU A 185 -9.82 10.70 33.87
CA LEU A 185 -10.76 11.75 33.46
C LEU A 185 -11.86 11.96 34.51
N LYS A 186 -12.38 10.88 35.11
CA LYS A 186 -13.42 10.97 36.14
C LYS A 186 -12.91 11.71 37.39
N GLY A 187 -11.66 11.47 37.79
CA GLY A 187 -11.00 12.20 38.87
C GLY A 187 -10.89 13.69 38.61
N TYR A 188 -10.56 14.10 37.37
CA TYR A 188 -10.58 15.50 36.97
C TYR A 188 -11.99 16.11 37.04
N MET A 189 -13.01 15.38 36.60
CA MET A 189 -14.40 15.85 36.63
C MET A 189 -14.92 16.06 38.06
N VAL A 190 -14.58 15.18 38.99
CA VAL A 190 -15.03 15.26 40.40
C VAL A 190 -14.25 16.33 41.19
N SER A 191 -12.97 16.55 40.87
CA SER A 191 -12.10 17.48 41.61
C SER A 191 -12.17 18.94 41.13
N GLN A 192 -13.08 19.29 40.22
CA GLN A 192 -13.13 20.62 39.59
C GLN A 192 -13.14 21.79 40.57
N PHE A 193 -13.87 21.66 41.68
CA PHE A 193 -14.08 22.70 42.68
C PHE A 193 -13.56 22.32 44.07
N GLN A 194 -12.75 21.26 44.17
CA GLN A 194 -12.19 20.84 45.45
C GLN A 194 -11.06 21.77 45.90
N TRP A 195 -11.05 22.11 47.19
CA TRP A 195 -9.93 22.83 47.78
C TRP A 195 -8.68 21.95 47.79
N GLY A 196 -7.55 22.50 47.34
CA GLY A 196 -6.33 21.71 47.14
C GLY A 196 -6.45 20.72 45.99
N LYS A 197 -7.09 21.13 44.89
CA LYS A 197 -7.31 20.34 43.66
C LYS A 197 -6.07 19.53 43.27
N LYS A 198 -6.24 18.21 43.33
CA LYS A 198 -5.24 17.21 42.98
C LYS A 198 -5.96 15.94 42.56
N ILE A 199 -5.32 15.16 41.70
CA ILE A 199 -5.71 13.79 41.38
C ILE A 199 -4.77 12.81 42.08
N ILE A 200 -5.17 11.55 42.15
CA ILE A 200 -4.29 10.49 42.64
C ILE A 200 -3.05 10.39 41.75
N SER A 201 -1.89 10.05 42.34
CA SER A 201 -0.68 9.78 41.55
C SER A 201 -0.79 8.41 40.86
N PHE A 202 -0.18 8.29 39.69
CA PHE A 202 -0.15 7.05 38.92
C PHE A 202 0.43 5.89 39.74
N TYR A 203 -0.24 4.74 39.67
CA TYR A 203 0.06 3.50 40.39
C TYR A 203 0.18 3.64 41.92
N ARG A 204 -0.51 4.62 42.52
CA ARG A 204 -0.54 4.76 43.97
C ARG A 204 -1.31 3.61 44.62
N HIS A 205 -0.63 2.86 45.48
CA HIS A 205 -1.26 1.82 46.28
C HIS A 205 -1.68 2.38 47.66
N PRO A 206 -2.86 2.08 48.21
CA PRO A 206 -3.30 2.65 49.49
C PRO A 206 -2.45 2.26 50.70
N CYS A 207 -1.70 1.15 50.61
CA CYS A 207 -0.83 0.67 51.68
C CYS A 207 0.64 1.12 51.54
N ASP A 208 0.98 1.92 50.52
CA ASP A 208 2.35 2.40 50.36
C ASP A 208 2.66 3.55 51.34
N ASP A 209 3.83 3.48 51.97
CA ASP A 209 4.35 4.58 52.79
C ASP A 209 5.82 4.83 52.48
N PHE A 210 6.07 5.96 51.82
CA PHE A 210 7.41 6.44 51.47
C PHE A 210 7.88 7.56 52.40
N LYS A 211 7.30 7.70 53.59
CA LYS A 211 7.75 8.67 54.59
C LYS A 211 9.16 8.32 55.06
N ALA A 212 10.00 9.34 55.14
CA ALA A 212 11.34 9.25 55.71
C ALA A 212 11.43 10.15 56.95
N ALA A 213 12.27 9.76 57.90
CA ALA A 213 12.64 10.56 59.05
C ALA A 213 14.16 10.78 59.05
N ARG A 214 14.61 11.99 59.39
CA ARG A 214 16.03 12.30 59.51
C ARG A 214 16.31 13.01 60.84
N GLY A 215 17.38 12.57 61.51
CA GLY A 215 17.94 13.27 62.67
C GLY A 215 19.04 14.23 62.21
N THR A 216 18.94 15.50 62.62
CA THR A 216 19.96 16.52 62.36
C THR A 216 20.39 17.15 63.69
N LYS A 217 21.42 18.01 63.67
CA LYS A 217 21.87 18.72 64.87
C LYS A 217 20.85 19.72 65.43
N ASN A 218 19.81 20.08 64.67
CA ASN A 218 18.77 21.01 65.10
C ASN A 218 17.45 20.28 65.38
N ILE A 219 16.52 20.97 66.05
CA ILE A 219 15.18 20.44 66.33
C ILE A 219 14.38 20.17 65.03
N LEU A 220 13.50 19.16 65.08
CA LEU A 220 12.59 18.77 63.98
C LEU A 220 13.26 18.30 62.69
N GLY A 221 14.49 17.76 62.76
CA GLY A 221 15.20 17.24 61.59
C GLY A 221 15.58 18.31 60.56
N ARG A 222 15.72 19.57 61.01
CA ARG A 222 16.13 20.72 60.19
C ARG A 222 17.63 20.88 60.06
#